data_AF-G3MQH5-F1
#
_entry.id   AF-G3MQH5-F1
#
_cell.length_a   1.000
_cell.length_b   1.000
_cell.length_c   1.000
_cell.angle_alpha   90.00
_cell.angle_beta   90.00
_cell.angle_gamma   90.00
#
_symmetry.space_group_name_H-M   'P 1'
#
loop_
_entity.id
_entity.type
_entity.pdbx_description
1 polymer ?
#
loop_
_entity_poly.entity_id
_entity_poly.type
_entity_poly.pdbx_seq_one_letter_code
_entity_poly.pdbx_strand_id
1 'polypeptide(L)'
;MIRHRQVLQLLLFTVFCVSASHAFIDGLYCGRENCYDVLGITRDTSKAEMARTYRQLARKYHPDMHKTQEAKAKAAERFTLIATAYEILKDDESRKDYDDMLDNPEAIYRHYYRYYRKRMAPKVDIRIVLAVTITVISAVQYYGAWHRYRAAIDHLITVPKYRLRAVEIAKKEGLFNPNKKKDRRRKEEIKEEEENTLKRILEEQVDIRGGYSKPTVRHVLWVQLVLLPYTIGSYLWWQARWLIKFTLRGEELGLPEKEYLIRRQMALSQSQWDALEEKDRQGFLRDELWIPEKFKVWKQRQEDEMKAKLAESARYKSYRRYMKNHGPGQITFED
;
A
#
# COMPACT_ATOMS: atom_id res chain seq x y z
N MET A 1 -59.18 38.72 -32.98
CA MET A 1 -57.84 38.89 -32.37
C MET A 1 -57.80 38.86 -30.83
N ILE A 2 -58.90 39.08 -30.09
CA ILE A 2 -58.89 39.21 -28.61
C ILE A 2 -58.78 37.86 -27.86
N ARG A 3 -59.33 36.76 -28.39
CA ARG A 3 -59.29 35.43 -27.76
C ARG A 3 -57.88 34.80 -27.69
N HIS A 4 -57.02 35.02 -28.68
CA HIS A 4 -55.67 34.46 -28.67
C HIS A 4 -54.75 35.11 -27.64
N ARG A 5 -54.97 36.40 -27.32
CA ARG A 5 -54.16 37.15 -26.37
C ARG A 5 -54.42 36.72 -24.91
N GLN A 6 -55.66 36.37 -24.58
CA GLN A 6 -56.03 35.84 -23.25
C GLN A 6 -55.58 34.40 -23.04
N VAL A 7 -55.65 33.55 -24.08
CA VAL A 7 -55.15 32.17 -24.00
C VAL A 7 -53.62 32.14 -23.88
N LEU A 8 -52.91 33.03 -24.58
CA LEU A 8 -51.46 33.16 -24.47
C LEU A 8 -51.03 33.68 -23.08
N GLN A 9 -51.79 34.62 -22.48
CA GLN A 9 -51.54 35.11 -21.12
C GLN A 9 -51.82 34.04 -20.06
N LEU A 10 -52.88 33.24 -20.20
CA LEU A 10 -53.15 32.11 -19.31
C LEU A 10 -52.08 31.01 -19.44
N LEU A 11 -51.61 30.70 -20.65
CA LEU A 11 -50.53 29.75 -20.88
C LEU A 11 -49.19 30.25 -20.29
N LEU A 12 -48.85 31.53 -20.48
CA LEU A 12 -47.67 32.15 -19.86
C LEU A 12 -47.74 32.16 -18.33
N PHE A 13 -48.92 32.37 -17.73
CA PHE A 13 -49.11 32.33 -16.28
C PHE A 13 -49.00 30.90 -15.73
N THR A 14 -49.47 29.89 -16.46
CA THR A 14 -49.28 28.48 -16.09
C THR A 14 -47.83 28.02 -16.24
N VAL A 15 -47.08 28.53 -17.22
CA VAL A 15 -45.64 28.23 -17.37
C VAL A 15 -44.81 28.91 -16.29
N PHE A 16 -45.20 30.10 -15.82
CA PHE A 16 -44.51 30.82 -14.74
C PHE A 16 -44.74 30.21 -13.34
N CYS A 17 -45.88 29.55 -13.11
CA CYS A 17 -46.19 28.91 -11.82
C CYS A 17 -45.54 27.52 -11.63
N VAL A 18 -45.02 26.87 -12.69
CA VAL A 18 -44.45 25.51 -12.58
C VAL A 18 -42.99 25.51 -12.12
N SER A 19 -42.35 26.67 -11.99
CA SER A 19 -40.92 26.78 -11.66
C SER A 19 -40.55 26.65 -10.17
N ALA A 20 -41.50 26.44 -9.25
CA ALA A 20 -41.23 26.58 -7.81
C ALA A 20 -41.10 25.28 -6.99
N SER A 21 -41.32 24.09 -7.57
CA SER A 21 -41.59 22.88 -6.76
C SER A 21 -40.69 21.66 -7.02
N HIS A 22 -39.41 21.85 -7.36
CA HIS A 22 -38.52 20.70 -7.63
C HIS A 22 -37.14 20.76 -6.94
N ALA A 23 -37.01 21.46 -5.81
CA ALA A 23 -35.78 21.52 -5.03
C ALA A 23 -35.56 20.32 -4.08
N PHE A 24 -36.47 19.34 -4.06
CA PHE A 24 -36.38 18.19 -3.15
C PHE A 24 -35.86 16.94 -3.86
N ILE A 25 -34.84 16.33 -3.26
CA ILE A 25 -34.16 15.16 -3.79
C ILE A 25 -34.74 13.92 -3.12
N ASP A 26 -35.26 12.99 -3.92
CA ASP A 26 -35.78 11.72 -3.40
C ASP A 26 -34.66 10.90 -2.74
N GLY A 27 -34.93 10.39 -1.53
CA GLY A 27 -33.95 9.66 -0.71
C GLY A 27 -32.96 10.53 0.11
N LEU A 28 -33.07 11.86 0.06
CA LEU A 28 -32.27 12.78 0.88
C LEU A 28 -33.14 13.44 1.96
N TYR A 29 -32.67 13.50 3.21
CA TYR A 29 -33.43 14.09 4.32
C TYR A 29 -34.86 13.53 4.45
N CYS A 30 -35.89 14.36 4.27
CA CYS A 30 -37.32 13.98 4.28
C CYS A 30 -37.87 13.65 2.88
N GLY A 31 -37.00 13.36 1.92
CA GLY A 31 -37.35 12.99 0.55
C GLY A 31 -38.00 14.16 -0.19
N ARG A 32 -39.25 13.98 -0.62
CA ARG A 32 -40.01 14.97 -1.41
C ARG A 32 -40.78 15.99 -0.56
N GLU A 33 -40.75 15.85 0.77
CA GLU A 33 -41.41 16.77 1.70
C GLU A 33 -40.38 17.60 2.47
N ASN A 34 -40.79 18.81 2.89
CA ASN A 34 -39.99 19.64 3.78
C ASN A 34 -40.08 19.10 5.23
N CYS A 35 -38.94 18.92 5.90
CA CYS A 35 -38.89 18.41 7.27
C CYS A 35 -39.61 19.32 8.28
N TYR A 36 -39.62 20.64 8.04
CA TYR A 36 -40.37 21.60 8.86
C TYR A 36 -41.89 21.37 8.71
N ASP A 37 -42.36 21.18 7.49
CA ASP A 37 -43.77 20.95 7.17
C ASP A 37 -44.25 19.58 7.67
N VAL A 38 -43.40 18.55 7.62
CA VAL A 38 -43.68 17.21 8.19
C VAL A 38 -44.00 17.30 9.68
N LEU A 39 -43.27 18.14 10.42
CA LEU A 39 -43.50 18.38 11.85
C LEU A 39 -44.54 19.48 12.11
N GLY A 40 -44.94 20.25 11.09
CA GLY A 40 -45.85 21.39 11.23
C GLY A 40 -45.26 22.54 12.04
N ILE A 41 -43.95 22.79 11.91
CA ILE A 41 -43.22 23.83 12.65
C ILE A 41 -42.48 24.77 11.68
N THR A 42 -42.01 25.90 12.18
CA THR A 42 -41.22 26.88 11.39
C THR A 42 -39.73 26.79 11.68
N ARG A 43 -38.91 27.43 10.82
CA ARG A 43 -37.45 27.56 11.02
C ARG A 43 -37.08 28.30 12.31
N ASP A 44 -37.99 29.05 12.93
CA ASP A 44 -37.72 29.78 14.19
C ASP A 44 -38.18 29.01 15.44
N THR A 45 -38.78 27.83 15.25
CA THR A 45 -39.33 27.04 16.36
C THR A 45 -38.22 26.55 17.29
N SER A 46 -38.44 26.72 18.59
CA SER A 46 -37.48 26.30 19.62
C SER A 46 -37.34 24.78 19.69
N LYS A 47 -36.17 24.28 20.12
CA LYS A 47 -35.93 22.83 20.30
C LYS A 47 -36.93 22.19 21.27
N ALA A 48 -37.34 22.92 22.30
CA ALA A 48 -38.30 22.43 23.29
C ALA A 48 -39.69 22.22 22.68
N GLU A 49 -40.14 23.17 21.85
CA GLU A 49 -41.41 23.09 21.13
C GLU A 49 -41.38 22.01 20.05
N MET A 50 -40.31 21.96 19.25
CA MET A 50 -40.08 20.89 18.26
C MET A 50 -40.17 19.49 18.90
N ALA A 51 -39.54 19.28 20.06
CA ALA A 51 -39.60 18.01 20.78
C ALA A 51 -41.01 17.72 21.34
N ARG A 52 -41.81 18.72 21.68
CA ARG A 52 -43.21 18.53 22.11
C ARG A 52 -44.07 18.10 20.92
N THR A 53 -43.97 18.79 19.80
CA THR A 53 -44.71 18.50 18.57
C THR A 53 -44.37 17.10 18.04
N TYR A 54 -43.08 16.74 18.02
CA TYR A 54 -42.65 15.38 17.67
C TYR A 54 -43.33 14.31 18.54
N ARG A 55 -43.35 14.45 19.88
CA ARG A 55 -43.99 13.47 20.77
C ARG A 55 -45.50 13.37 20.57
N GLN A 56 -46.16 14.45 20.17
CA GLN A 56 -47.59 14.44 19.84
C GLN A 56 -47.85 13.69 18.54
N LEU A 57 -47.10 14.02 17.48
CA LEU A 57 -47.20 13.37 16.18
C LEU A 57 -46.81 11.89 16.23
N ALA A 58 -45.73 11.55 16.93
CA ALA A 58 -45.27 10.18 17.12
C ALA A 58 -46.34 9.29 17.79
N ARG A 59 -47.05 9.81 18.81
CA ARG A 59 -48.18 9.09 19.43
C ARG A 59 -49.36 8.95 18.47
N LYS A 60 -49.68 10.00 17.71
CA LYS A 60 -50.80 10.02 16.76
C LYS A 60 -50.62 9.02 15.61
N TYR A 61 -49.40 8.89 15.10
CA TYR A 61 -49.06 8.03 13.96
C TYR A 61 -48.38 6.71 14.38
N HIS A 62 -48.42 6.36 15.67
CA HIS A 62 -47.88 5.07 16.10
C HIS A 62 -48.74 3.93 15.51
N PRO A 63 -48.16 2.89 14.89
CA PRO A 63 -48.93 1.83 14.22
C PRO A 63 -49.91 1.13 15.18
N ASP A 64 -49.57 1.02 16.47
CA ASP A 64 -50.45 0.41 17.49
C ASP A 64 -51.74 1.20 17.76
N MET A 65 -51.81 2.47 17.37
CA MET A 65 -53.02 3.29 17.49
C MET A 65 -54.02 3.05 16.36
N HIS A 66 -53.66 2.24 15.35
CA HIS A 66 -54.50 1.98 14.19
C HIS A 66 -54.92 0.51 14.12
N LYS A 67 -56.19 0.26 13.75
CA LYS A 67 -56.79 -1.08 13.82
C LYS A 67 -56.66 -1.88 12.51
N THR A 68 -56.75 -1.24 11.35
CA THR A 68 -56.69 -1.91 10.05
C THR A 68 -55.26 -2.00 9.53
N GLN A 69 -54.94 -3.06 8.78
CA GLN A 69 -53.59 -3.28 8.25
C GLN A 69 -53.14 -2.14 7.33
N GLU A 70 -54.04 -1.62 6.49
CA GLU A 70 -53.75 -0.47 5.63
C GLU A 70 -53.47 0.81 6.42
N ALA A 71 -54.24 1.08 7.49
CA ALA A 71 -54.01 2.24 8.35
C ALA A 71 -52.70 2.11 9.12
N LYS A 72 -52.35 0.90 9.56
CA LYS A 72 -51.05 0.61 10.20
C LYS A 72 -49.88 0.88 9.25
N ALA A 73 -49.97 0.44 7.99
CA ALA A 73 -48.94 0.68 6.99
C ALA A 73 -48.74 2.18 6.73
N LYS A 74 -49.83 2.92 6.49
CA LYS A 74 -49.78 4.38 6.29
C LYS A 74 -49.25 5.13 7.52
N ALA A 75 -49.64 4.69 8.72
CA ALA A 75 -49.15 5.26 9.96
C ALA A 75 -47.65 5.01 10.17
N ALA A 76 -47.17 3.79 9.86
CA ALA A 76 -45.76 3.46 9.91
C ALA A 76 -44.91 4.30 8.96
N GLU A 77 -45.35 4.49 7.71
CA GLU A 77 -44.69 5.38 6.73
C GLU A 77 -44.66 6.83 7.22
N ARG A 78 -45.77 7.34 7.76
CA ARG A 78 -45.78 8.71 8.30
C ARG A 78 -44.90 8.84 9.54
N PHE A 79 -44.87 7.82 10.39
CA PHE A 79 -44.05 7.77 11.59
C PHE A 79 -42.56 7.79 11.25
N THR A 80 -42.10 7.01 10.27
CA THR A 80 -40.69 7.02 9.84
C THR A 80 -40.28 8.38 9.29
N LEU A 81 -41.16 9.03 8.53
CA LEU A 81 -40.94 10.39 8.01
C LEU A 81 -40.85 11.43 9.14
N ILE A 82 -41.77 11.39 10.11
CA ILE A 82 -41.77 12.26 11.30
C ILE A 82 -40.50 12.06 12.14
N ALA A 83 -40.08 10.82 12.34
CA ALA A 83 -38.84 10.50 13.05
C ALA A 83 -37.62 11.06 12.31
N THR A 84 -37.56 10.87 10.99
CA THR A 84 -36.46 11.38 10.15
C THR A 84 -36.39 12.91 10.20
N ALA A 85 -37.53 13.60 10.08
CA ALA A 85 -37.61 15.05 10.18
C ALA A 85 -37.10 15.58 11.53
N TYR A 86 -37.51 14.93 12.63
CA TYR A 86 -37.04 15.31 13.96
C TYR A 86 -35.54 15.04 14.17
N GLU A 87 -35.01 13.91 13.68
CA GLU A 87 -33.58 13.61 13.76
C GLU A 87 -32.72 14.66 13.06
N ILE A 88 -33.14 15.10 11.87
CA ILE A 88 -32.42 16.11 11.08
C ILE A 88 -32.49 17.48 11.76
N LEU A 89 -33.66 17.89 12.24
CA LEU A 89 -33.86 19.24 12.78
C LEU A 89 -33.40 19.41 14.24
N LYS A 90 -33.28 18.31 14.99
CA LYS A 90 -32.84 18.32 16.40
C LYS A 90 -31.35 18.63 16.54
N ASP A 91 -30.53 18.11 15.63
CA ASP A 91 -29.08 18.30 15.64
C ASP A 91 -28.69 19.57 14.89
N ASP A 92 -27.96 20.48 15.54
CA ASP A 92 -27.71 21.83 15.01
C ASP A 92 -26.93 21.82 13.70
N GLU A 93 -25.96 20.92 13.57
CA GLU A 93 -25.16 20.79 12.35
C GLU A 93 -26.00 20.19 11.21
N SER A 94 -26.82 19.16 11.49
CA SER A 94 -27.72 18.56 10.49
C SER A 94 -28.82 19.53 10.05
N ARG A 95 -29.36 20.33 10.98
CA ARG A 95 -30.31 21.40 10.68
C ARG A 95 -29.68 22.47 9.80
N LYS A 96 -28.45 22.89 10.11
CA LYS A 96 -27.72 23.87 9.30
C LYS A 96 -27.46 23.35 7.88
N ASP A 97 -27.07 22.08 7.72
CA ASP A 97 -26.88 21.47 6.41
C ASP A 97 -28.20 21.32 5.64
N TYR A 98 -29.31 21.08 6.35
CA TYR A 98 -30.64 21.05 5.76
C TYR A 98 -31.10 22.44 5.32
N ASP A 99 -30.90 23.47 6.15
CA ASP A 99 -31.23 24.85 5.81
C ASP A 99 -30.39 25.35 4.62
N ASP A 100 -29.09 25.02 4.58
CA ASP A 100 -28.21 25.30 3.42
C ASP A 100 -28.70 24.60 2.13
N MET A 101 -29.30 23.41 2.25
CA MET A 101 -29.92 22.74 1.10
C MET A 101 -31.18 23.46 0.62
N LEU A 102 -32.02 23.93 1.55
CA LEU A 102 -33.21 24.68 1.19
C LEU A 102 -32.88 26.03 0.55
N ASP A 103 -31.81 26.68 1.03
CA ASP A 103 -31.41 28.01 0.56
C ASP A 103 -30.58 27.95 -0.73
N ASN A 104 -29.82 26.86 -0.97
CA ASN A 104 -28.96 26.66 -2.14
C ASN A 104 -29.24 25.31 -2.84
N PRO A 105 -30.41 25.13 -3.49
CA PRO A 105 -30.82 23.84 -4.06
C PRO A 105 -29.97 23.39 -5.27
N GLU A 106 -29.26 24.30 -5.93
CA GLU A 106 -28.40 24.00 -7.09
C GLU A 106 -27.14 23.19 -6.73
N ALA A 107 -26.69 23.24 -5.46
CA ALA A 107 -25.47 22.59 -5.01
C ALA A 107 -25.67 21.09 -4.66
N ILE A 108 -26.39 20.34 -5.49
CA ILE A 108 -26.82 18.95 -5.26
C ILE A 108 -25.68 18.05 -4.75
N TYR A 109 -24.53 18.04 -5.43
CA TYR A 109 -23.38 17.20 -5.05
C TYR A 109 -22.84 17.51 -3.65
N ARG A 110 -22.88 18.77 -3.23
CA ARG A 110 -22.41 19.19 -1.91
C ARG A 110 -23.34 18.67 -0.82
N HIS A 111 -24.65 18.79 -1.02
CA HIS A 111 -25.67 18.33 -0.06
C HIS A 111 -25.66 16.81 0.08
N TYR A 112 -25.53 16.09 -1.03
CA TYR A 112 -25.28 14.65 -1.03
C TYR A 112 -24.04 14.30 -0.21
N TYR A 113 -22.90 14.95 -0.50
CA TYR A 113 -21.65 14.67 0.20
C TYR A 113 -21.77 14.91 1.70
N ARG A 114 -22.37 16.01 2.14
CA ARG A 114 -22.54 16.31 3.58
C ARG A 114 -23.44 15.29 4.28
N TYR A 115 -24.59 14.98 3.69
CA TYR A 115 -25.52 13.99 4.23
C TYR A 115 -24.89 12.60 4.39
N TYR A 116 -24.23 12.09 3.34
CA TYR A 116 -23.60 10.78 3.39
C TYR A 116 -22.36 10.76 4.26
N ARG A 117 -21.53 11.80 4.24
CA ARG A 117 -20.35 11.89 5.11
C ARG A 117 -20.75 11.77 6.57
N LYS A 118 -21.83 12.41 7.01
CA LYS A 118 -22.25 12.34 8.42
C LYS A 118 -22.72 10.95 8.85
N ARG A 119 -23.39 10.22 7.95
CA ARG A 119 -23.90 8.86 8.23
C ARG A 119 -22.85 7.77 8.04
N MET A 120 -21.94 7.94 7.08
CA MET A 120 -21.03 6.89 6.63
C MET A 120 -19.56 7.13 7.01
N ALA A 121 -19.15 8.36 7.36
CA ALA A 121 -17.76 8.59 7.70
C ALA A 121 -17.41 7.85 8.99
N PRO A 122 -16.29 7.10 9.00
CA PRO A 122 -15.82 6.47 10.22
C PRO A 122 -15.52 7.57 11.26
N LYS A 123 -15.91 7.32 12.51
CA LYS A 123 -15.66 8.25 13.62
C LYS A 123 -14.18 8.40 13.97
N VAL A 124 -13.31 7.58 13.37
CA VAL A 124 -11.86 7.59 13.59
C VAL A 124 -11.16 8.28 12.41
N ASP A 125 -10.17 9.10 12.72
CA ASP A 125 -9.33 9.71 11.68
C ASP A 125 -8.51 8.62 10.98
N ILE A 126 -8.72 8.48 9.67
CA ILE A 126 -8.03 7.52 8.82
C ILE A 126 -6.50 7.69 8.88
N ARG A 127 -6.00 8.89 9.15
CA ARG A 127 -4.57 9.19 9.28
C ARG A 127 -3.95 8.43 10.46
N ILE A 128 -4.68 8.35 11.58
CA ILE A 128 -4.23 7.61 12.77
C ILE A 128 -4.16 6.12 12.45
N VAL A 129 -5.20 5.60 11.78
CA VAL A 129 -5.25 4.19 11.36
C VAL A 129 -4.08 3.86 10.43
N LEU A 130 -3.79 4.73 9.46
CA LEU A 130 -2.64 4.57 8.57
C LEU A 130 -1.30 4.65 9.31
N ALA A 131 -1.12 5.60 10.23
CA ALA A 131 0.11 5.71 11.01
C ALA A 131 0.35 4.47 11.88
N VAL A 132 -0.69 3.96 12.54
CA VAL A 132 -0.59 2.74 13.38
C VAL A 132 -0.26 1.53 12.51
N THR A 133 -0.95 1.33 11.39
CA THR A 133 -0.70 0.19 10.50
C THR A 133 0.71 0.22 9.90
N ILE A 134 1.17 1.39 9.43
CA ILE A 134 2.54 1.60 8.94
C ILE A 134 3.58 1.30 10.03
N THR A 135 3.30 1.69 11.29
CA THR A 135 4.19 1.41 12.43
C THR A 135 4.31 -0.08 12.70
N VAL A 136 3.17 -0.79 12.72
CA VAL A 136 3.15 -2.26 12.92
C VAL A 136 3.91 -2.96 11.80
N ILE A 137 3.63 -2.61 10.53
CA ILE A 137 4.33 -3.18 9.38
C ILE A 137 5.83 -2.91 9.45
N SER A 138 6.23 -1.68 9.77
CA SER A 138 7.64 -1.29 9.92
C SER A 138 8.35 -2.11 11.00
N ALA A 139 7.70 -2.34 12.14
CA ALA A 139 8.25 -3.15 13.22
C ALA A 139 8.42 -4.62 12.78
N VAL A 140 7.37 -5.23 12.22
CA VAL A 140 7.41 -6.61 11.72
C VAL A 140 8.49 -6.78 10.65
N GLN A 141 8.61 -5.83 9.72
CA GLN A 141 9.63 -5.83 8.69
C GLN A 141 11.04 -5.78 9.29
N TYR A 142 11.29 -4.91 10.27
CA TYR A 142 12.60 -4.77 10.92
C TYR A 142 12.99 -6.03 11.71
N TYR A 143 12.07 -6.57 12.51
CA TYR A 143 12.31 -7.80 13.26
C TYR A 143 12.47 -9.02 12.33
N GLY A 144 11.66 -9.12 11.28
CA GLY A 144 11.77 -10.18 10.28
C GLY A 144 13.09 -10.12 9.50
N ALA A 145 13.60 -8.91 9.20
CA ALA A 145 14.92 -8.75 8.60
C ALA A 145 16.05 -9.19 9.55
N TRP A 146 15.98 -8.83 10.83
CA TRP A 146 16.91 -9.32 11.85
C TRP A 146 16.89 -10.84 12.00
N HIS A 147 15.70 -11.44 11.99
CA HIS A 147 15.56 -12.89 12.10
C HIS A 147 16.20 -13.61 10.91
N ARG A 148 15.94 -13.14 9.68
CA ARG A 148 16.56 -13.66 8.45
C ARG A 148 18.08 -13.54 8.49
N TYR A 149 18.62 -12.38 8.90
CA TYR A 149 20.06 -12.17 9.03
C TYR A 149 20.70 -13.18 9.99
N ARG A 150 20.12 -13.36 11.18
CA ARG A 150 20.62 -14.33 12.17
C ARG A 150 20.55 -15.76 11.66
N ALA A 151 19.45 -16.15 11.03
CA ALA A 151 19.30 -17.47 10.43
C ALA A 151 20.36 -17.74 9.33
N ALA A 152 20.72 -16.71 8.55
CA ALA A 152 21.78 -16.82 7.56
C ALA A 152 23.16 -17.05 8.20
N ILE A 153 23.49 -16.33 9.27
CA ILE A 153 24.74 -16.53 10.04
C ILE A 153 24.79 -17.95 10.63
N ASP A 154 23.69 -18.42 11.22
CA ASP A 154 23.60 -19.78 11.76
C ASP A 154 23.83 -20.83 10.67
N HIS A 155 23.23 -20.63 9.48
CA HIS A 155 23.46 -21.50 8.34
C HIS A 155 24.92 -21.47 7.88
N LEU A 156 25.57 -20.31 7.82
CA LEU A 156 26.98 -20.19 7.41
C LEU A 156 27.93 -21.01 8.28
N ILE A 157 27.64 -21.15 9.58
CA ILE A 157 28.45 -21.96 10.50
C ILE A 157 28.36 -23.45 10.21
N THR A 158 27.21 -23.91 9.71
CA THR A 158 27.04 -25.32 9.35
C THR A 158 27.90 -25.69 8.14
N VAL A 159 28.16 -24.73 7.25
CA VAL A 159 28.97 -24.93 6.05
C VAL A 159 30.46 -25.02 6.43
N PRO A 160 31.15 -26.14 6.14
CA PRO A 160 32.54 -26.37 6.57
C PRO A 160 33.52 -25.28 6.11
N LYS A 161 33.32 -24.76 4.90
CA LYS A 161 34.18 -23.71 4.30
C LYS A 161 34.28 -22.46 5.17
N TYR A 162 33.16 -21.98 5.70
CA TYR A 162 33.13 -20.74 6.50
C TYR A 162 33.53 -21.02 7.94
N ARG A 163 33.11 -22.15 8.50
CA ARG A 163 33.52 -22.58 9.85
C ARG A 163 35.02 -22.69 10.00
N LEU A 164 35.71 -23.33 9.05
CA LEU A 164 37.17 -23.49 9.10
C LEU A 164 37.87 -22.13 9.07
N ARG A 165 37.45 -21.23 8.19
CA ARG A 165 37.97 -19.86 8.11
C ARG A 165 37.77 -19.09 9.42
N ALA A 166 36.58 -19.17 10.01
CA ALA A 166 36.30 -18.52 11.29
C ALA A 166 37.16 -19.08 12.44
N VAL A 167 37.39 -20.40 12.47
CA VAL A 167 38.27 -21.05 13.46
C VAL A 167 39.74 -20.61 13.28
N GLU A 168 40.21 -20.50 12.04
CA GLU A 168 41.57 -20.01 11.77
C GLU A 168 41.77 -18.58 12.25
N ILE A 169 40.80 -17.70 12.01
CA ILE A 169 40.82 -16.31 12.46
C ILE A 169 40.78 -16.24 13.99
N ALA A 170 39.86 -16.99 14.62
CA ALA A 170 39.76 -17.07 16.08
C ALA A 170 41.07 -17.53 16.75
N LYS A 171 41.78 -18.48 16.12
CA LYS A 171 43.11 -18.93 16.59
C LYS A 171 44.17 -17.83 16.43
N LYS A 172 44.17 -17.11 15.30
CA LYS A 172 45.10 -16.00 15.04
C LYS A 172 44.92 -14.86 16.04
N GLU A 173 43.69 -14.55 16.39
CA GLU A 173 43.34 -13.50 17.36
C GLU A 173 43.46 -13.96 18.82
N GLY A 174 43.79 -15.24 19.07
CA GLY A 174 43.91 -15.79 20.42
C GLY A 174 42.60 -15.87 21.19
N LEU A 175 41.46 -15.86 20.48
CA LEU A 175 40.12 -15.82 21.09
C LEU A 175 39.73 -17.15 21.76
N PHE A 176 40.36 -18.26 21.36
CA PHE A 176 40.21 -19.54 22.05
C PHE A 176 41.18 -19.60 23.23
N ASN A 177 40.65 -19.63 24.46
CA ASN A 177 41.47 -19.72 25.65
C ASN A 177 41.69 -21.20 26.06
N PRO A 178 42.88 -21.79 25.83
CA PRO A 178 43.14 -23.20 26.12
C PRO A 178 43.10 -23.53 27.62
N ASN A 179 43.28 -22.54 28.51
CA ASN A 179 43.32 -22.73 29.96
C ASN A 179 41.94 -22.78 30.65
N LYS A 180 40.85 -22.49 29.93
CA LYS A 180 39.48 -22.52 30.48
C LYS A 180 38.95 -23.92 30.80
N LYS A 181 39.62 -24.99 30.33
CA LYS A 181 39.30 -26.39 30.67
C LYS A 181 39.45 -26.72 32.17
N LYS A 182 40.05 -25.82 32.96
CA LYS A 182 40.22 -25.96 34.41
C LYS A 182 39.07 -25.32 35.23
N ASP A 183 38.18 -24.59 34.56
CA ASP A 183 37.06 -23.86 35.16
C ASP A 183 35.85 -24.79 35.31
N ARG A 184 35.09 -24.67 36.41
CA ARG A 184 33.99 -25.58 36.79
C ARG A 184 32.72 -25.40 35.92
N ARG A 185 32.85 -24.85 34.72
CA ARG A 185 31.75 -24.59 33.76
C ARG A 185 31.36 -25.87 33.03
N ARG A 186 30.08 -25.98 32.65
CA ARG A 186 29.58 -27.12 31.89
C ARG A 186 30.27 -27.13 30.52
N LYS A 187 30.69 -28.30 30.04
CA LYS A 187 31.27 -28.48 28.70
C LYS A 187 30.39 -27.90 27.58
N GLU A 188 29.06 -27.92 27.80
CA GLU A 188 28.05 -27.35 26.89
C GLU A 188 28.18 -25.81 26.78
N GLU A 189 28.36 -25.11 27.91
CA GLU A 189 28.49 -23.65 27.95
C GLU A 189 29.75 -23.18 27.23
N ILE A 190 30.87 -23.90 27.40
CA ILE A 190 32.13 -23.60 26.71
C ILE A 190 31.95 -23.72 25.19
N LYS A 191 31.25 -24.77 24.74
CA LYS A 191 30.99 -24.98 23.31
C LYS A 191 30.09 -23.88 22.74
N GLU A 192 29.09 -23.43 23.50
CA GLU A 192 28.21 -22.34 23.09
C GLU A 192 28.96 -20.99 23.04
N GLU A 193 29.84 -20.71 24.00
CA GLU A 193 30.73 -19.54 23.96
C GLU A 193 31.64 -19.57 22.71
N GLU A 194 32.23 -20.73 22.40
CA GLU A 194 33.05 -20.92 21.19
C GLU A 194 32.22 -20.70 19.92
N GLU A 195 31.01 -21.27 19.82
CA GLU A 195 30.12 -21.07 18.68
C GLU A 195 29.68 -19.61 18.54
N ASN A 196 29.37 -18.92 19.63
CA ASN A 196 29.04 -17.50 19.63
C ASN A 196 30.23 -16.62 19.20
N THR A 197 31.45 -17.00 19.57
CA THR A 197 32.66 -16.32 19.11
C THR A 197 32.84 -16.49 17.60
N LEU A 198 32.61 -17.71 17.09
CA LEU A 198 32.64 -17.97 15.65
C LEU A 198 31.55 -17.21 14.88
N LYS A 199 30.33 -17.07 15.44
CA LYS A 199 29.26 -16.23 14.87
C LYS A 199 29.73 -14.80 14.69
N ARG A 200 30.32 -14.19 15.72
CA ARG A 200 30.81 -12.81 15.68
C ARG A 200 31.88 -12.60 14.60
N ILE A 201 32.83 -13.52 14.49
CA ILE A 201 33.87 -13.44 13.45
C ILE A 201 33.24 -13.50 12.05
N LEU A 202 32.24 -14.37 11.85
CA LEU A 202 31.52 -14.43 10.58
C LEU A 202 30.70 -13.17 10.30
N GLU A 203 30.08 -12.56 11.32
CA GLU A 203 29.37 -11.29 11.17
C GLU A 203 30.28 -10.14 10.71
N GLU A 204 31.54 -10.15 11.14
CA GLU A 204 32.53 -9.13 10.79
C GLU A 204 33.19 -9.40 9.42
N GLN A 205 33.48 -10.66 9.12
CA GLN A 205 34.30 -11.05 7.96
C GLN A 205 33.47 -11.42 6.72
N VAL A 206 32.23 -11.87 6.92
CA VAL A 206 31.34 -12.27 5.81
C VAL A 206 30.34 -11.16 5.54
N ASP A 207 30.56 -10.48 4.41
CA ASP A 207 29.60 -9.53 3.87
C ASP A 207 28.42 -10.29 3.25
N ILE A 208 27.39 -10.57 4.05
CA ILE A 208 26.15 -11.19 3.58
C ILE A 208 25.35 -10.13 2.83
N ARG A 209 25.23 -10.30 1.50
CA ARG A 209 24.52 -9.37 0.62
C ARG A 209 23.10 -9.85 0.29
N GLY A 210 22.24 -8.93 -0.15
CA GLY A 210 20.87 -9.22 -0.58
C GLY A 210 19.85 -9.26 0.56
N GLY A 211 18.83 -10.12 0.45
CA GLY A 211 17.70 -10.17 1.40
C GLY A 211 18.04 -10.68 2.82
N TYR A 212 19.28 -11.10 3.02
CA TYR A 212 19.83 -11.57 4.29
C TYR A 212 20.94 -10.64 4.81
N SER A 213 21.06 -9.43 4.28
CA SER A 213 22.06 -8.47 4.76
C SER A 213 21.69 -7.89 6.13
N LYS A 214 22.68 -7.29 6.79
CA LYS A 214 22.49 -6.66 8.09
C LYS A 214 21.41 -5.56 7.98
N PRO A 215 20.32 -5.65 8.76
CA PRO A 215 19.19 -4.74 8.61
C PRO A 215 19.60 -3.31 8.94
N THR A 216 19.43 -2.42 7.95
CA THR A 216 19.70 -0.99 8.09
C THR A 216 18.41 -0.23 8.30
N VAL A 217 18.44 0.78 9.18
CA VAL A 217 17.27 1.62 9.50
C VAL A 217 16.66 2.33 8.28
N ARG A 218 17.47 2.62 7.25
CA ARG A 218 17.02 3.22 5.99
C ARG A 218 16.04 2.35 5.18
N HIS A 219 15.99 1.05 5.45
CA HIS A 219 15.06 0.13 4.78
C HIS A 219 13.74 -0.05 5.53
N VAL A 220 13.59 0.58 6.69
CA VAL A 220 12.33 0.59 7.45
C VAL A 220 11.33 1.49 6.72
N LEU A 221 10.10 1.00 6.52
CA LEU A 221 9.09 1.68 5.71
C LEU A 221 8.81 3.12 6.18
N TRP A 222 8.74 3.37 7.48
CA TRP A 222 8.66 4.75 8.02
C TRP A 222 9.79 5.65 7.56
N VAL A 223 11.04 5.17 7.65
CA VAL A 223 12.22 5.95 7.25
C VAL A 223 12.23 6.16 5.74
N GLN A 224 11.82 5.15 4.97
CA GLN A 224 11.67 5.28 3.52
C GLN A 224 10.64 6.33 3.16
N LEU A 225 9.48 6.36 3.82
CA LEU A 225 8.41 7.31 3.55
C LEU A 225 8.84 8.76 3.86
N VAL A 226 9.61 8.96 4.93
CA VAL A 226 10.19 10.26 5.28
C VAL A 226 11.26 10.71 4.27
N LEU A 227 12.09 9.78 3.78
CA LEU A 227 13.14 10.08 2.80
C LEU A 227 12.62 10.14 1.35
N LEU A 228 11.42 9.63 1.08
CA LEU A 228 10.86 9.50 -0.26
C LEU A 228 10.80 10.82 -1.04
N PRO A 229 10.35 11.95 -0.46
CA PRO A 229 10.35 13.22 -1.19
C PRO A 229 11.77 13.65 -1.62
N TYR A 230 12.75 13.42 -0.75
CA TYR A 230 14.15 13.73 -1.05
C TYR A 230 14.74 12.80 -2.11
N THR A 231 14.46 11.49 -2.05
CA THR A 231 14.95 10.54 -3.06
C THR A 231 14.31 10.78 -4.42
N ILE A 232 13.02 11.12 -4.48
CA ILE A 232 12.35 11.52 -5.73
C ILE A 232 12.96 12.83 -6.24
N GLY A 233 13.12 13.85 -5.41
CA GLY A 233 13.69 15.13 -5.82
C GLY A 233 15.11 15.00 -6.38
N SER A 234 15.97 14.27 -5.68
CA SER A 234 17.34 13.99 -6.13
C SER A 234 17.39 13.13 -7.41
N TYR A 235 16.48 12.16 -7.55
CA TYR A 235 16.35 11.37 -8.78
C TYR A 235 15.90 12.23 -9.97
N LEU A 236 14.89 13.09 -9.79
CA LEU A 236 14.43 14.01 -10.83
C LEU A 236 15.52 15.00 -11.22
N TRP A 237 16.27 15.51 -10.25
CA TRP A 237 17.42 16.38 -10.53
C TRP A 237 18.51 15.64 -11.30
N TRP A 238 18.84 14.40 -10.91
CA TRP A 238 19.79 13.57 -11.62
C TRP A 238 19.34 13.29 -13.07
N GLN A 239 18.05 13.01 -13.29
CA GLN A 239 17.48 12.81 -14.63
C GLN A 239 17.51 14.09 -15.48
N ALA A 240 17.15 15.24 -14.90
CA ALA A 240 17.22 16.52 -15.59
C ALA A 240 18.67 16.84 -16.00
N ARG A 241 19.63 16.61 -15.09
CA ARG A 241 21.05 16.76 -15.35
C ARG A 241 21.53 15.84 -16.48
N TRP A 242 21.08 14.58 -16.46
CA TRP A 242 21.39 13.58 -17.48
C TRP A 242 20.87 14.02 -18.86
N LEU A 243 19.61 14.44 -18.94
CA LEU A 243 18.97 14.88 -20.18
C LEU A 243 19.69 16.11 -20.76
N ILE A 244 20.06 17.08 -19.92
CA ILE A 244 20.80 18.26 -20.36
C ILE A 244 22.19 17.88 -20.90
N LYS A 245 22.94 17.05 -20.16
CA LYS A 245 24.32 16.70 -20.52
C LYS A 245 24.42 15.82 -21.76
N PHE A 246 23.62 14.75 -21.81
CA PHE A 246 23.79 13.72 -22.84
C PHE A 246 22.83 13.89 -24.01
N THR A 247 21.61 14.41 -23.80
CA THR A 247 20.63 14.58 -24.88
C THR A 247 20.72 15.94 -25.54
N LEU A 248 20.88 17.03 -24.77
CA LEU A 248 20.91 18.39 -25.33
C LEU A 248 22.34 18.85 -25.70
N ARG A 249 23.34 18.52 -24.88
CA ARG A 249 24.73 18.93 -25.12
C ARG A 249 25.59 17.89 -25.85
N GLY A 250 25.16 16.63 -25.87
CA GLY A 250 25.91 15.55 -26.53
C GLY A 250 27.29 15.29 -25.93
N GLU A 251 27.48 15.49 -24.61
CA GLU A 251 28.76 15.22 -23.93
C GLU A 251 29.11 13.71 -23.99
N GLU A 252 30.41 13.37 -24.04
CA GLU A 252 30.85 11.97 -23.99
C GLU A 252 30.54 11.33 -22.64
N LEU A 253 30.18 10.04 -22.66
CA LEU A 253 29.88 9.26 -21.46
C LEU A 253 31.14 9.07 -20.61
N GLY A 254 31.13 9.61 -19.39
CA GLY A 254 32.15 9.36 -18.38
C GLY A 254 32.11 7.92 -17.85
N LEU A 255 33.13 7.57 -17.05
CA LEU A 255 33.21 6.28 -16.36
C LEU A 255 31.97 5.96 -15.49
N PRO A 256 31.50 6.87 -14.60
CA PRO A 256 30.37 6.54 -13.73
C PRO A 256 29.06 6.40 -14.52
N GLU A 257 28.91 7.12 -15.63
CA GLU A 257 27.75 6.99 -16.51
C GLU A 257 27.76 5.68 -17.32
N LYS A 258 28.93 5.24 -17.79
CA LYS A 258 29.11 3.92 -18.42
C LYS A 258 28.78 2.80 -17.44
N GLU A 259 29.30 2.85 -16.22
CA GLU A 259 28.99 1.87 -15.18
C GLU A 259 27.48 1.84 -14.85
N TYR A 260 26.84 3.02 -14.74
CA TYR A 260 25.41 3.10 -14.52
C TYR A 260 24.61 2.40 -15.63
N LEU A 261 24.99 2.61 -16.90
CA LEU A 261 24.31 1.98 -18.04
C LEU A 261 24.51 0.47 -18.07
N ILE A 262 25.73 -0.03 -17.83
CA ILE A 262 26.01 -1.47 -17.76
C ILE A 262 25.17 -2.10 -16.63
N ARG A 263 25.22 -1.51 -15.43
CA ARG A 263 24.47 -1.97 -14.27
C ARG A 263 22.97 -2.03 -14.55
N ARG A 264 22.43 -1.00 -15.22
CA ARG A 264 21.01 -0.93 -15.62
C ARG A 264 20.65 -2.02 -16.63
N GLN A 265 21.50 -2.29 -17.62
CA GLN A 265 21.26 -3.36 -18.61
C GLN A 265 21.33 -4.75 -18.00
N MET A 266 22.24 -4.96 -17.04
CA MET A 266 22.35 -6.21 -16.28
C MET A 266 21.27 -6.39 -15.20
N ALA A 267 20.42 -5.38 -14.96
CA ALA A 267 19.42 -5.37 -13.90
C ALA A 267 20.01 -5.60 -12.50
N LEU A 268 21.22 -5.10 -12.25
CA LEU A 268 21.92 -5.24 -10.97
C LEU A 268 21.62 -4.03 -10.05
N SER A 269 21.39 -4.31 -8.77
CA SER A 269 21.41 -3.27 -7.73
C SER A 269 22.82 -2.71 -7.54
N GLN A 270 22.95 -1.52 -6.94
CA GLN A 270 24.26 -0.92 -6.65
C GLN A 270 25.14 -1.86 -5.81
N SER A 271 24.57 -2.44 -4.76
CA SER A 271 25.27 -3.39 -3.89
C SER A 271 25.72 -4.67 -4.59
N GLN A 272 25.00 -5.13 -5.62
CA GLN A 272 25.41 -6.28 -6.43
C GLN A 272 26.52 -5.91 -7.40
N TRP A 273 26.46 -4.71 -7.98
CA TRP A 273 27.53 -4.19 -8.84
C TRP A 273 28.84 -4.05 -8.08
N ASP A 274 28.79 -3.46 -6.89
CA ASP A 274 29.93 -3.30 -5.99
C ASP A 274 30.41 -4.65 -5.40
N ALA A 275 29.69 -5.76 -5.64
CA ALA A 275 30.09 -7.12 -5.24
C ALA A 275 30.95 -7.82 -6.26
N LEU A 276 30.91 -7.34 -7.50
CA LEU A 276 31.66 -7.93 -8.59
C LEU A 276 33.13 -7.59 -8.42
N GLU A 277 33.98 -8.59 -8.72
CA GLU A 277 35.42 -8.38 -8.72
C GLU A 277 35.77 -7.23 -9.66
N GLU A 278 36.76 -6.43 -9.26
CA GLU A 278 37.22 -5.28 -10.05
C GLU A 278 37.61 -5.69 -11.47
N LYS A 279 38.18 -6.89 -11.62
CA LYS A 279 38.55 -7.47 -12.91
C LYS A 279 37.36 -7.67 -13.84
N ASP A 280 36.23 -8.12 -13.31
CA ASP A 280 35.00 -8.35 -14.08
C ASP A 280 34.39 -7.02 -14.50
N ARG A 281 34.33 -6.04 -13.58
CA ARG A 281 33.86 -4.68 -13.88
C ARG A 281 34.68 -4.02 -14.99
N GLN A 282 36.00 -4.14 -14.93
CA GLN A 282 36.90 -3.68 -15.99
C GLN A 282 36.73 -4.48 -17.29
N GLY A 283 36.42 -5.78 -17.22
CA GLY A 283 36.03 -6.59 -18.38
C GLY A 283 34.82 -6.01 -19.10
N PHE A 284 33.74 -5.72 -18.37
CA PHE A 284 32.51 -5.16 -18.95
C PHE A 284 32.71 -3.78 -19.58
N LEU A 285 33.59 -2.95 -19.00
CA LEU A 285 33.97 -1.67 -19.57
C LEU A 285 34.78 -1.86 -20.87
N ARG A 286 35.71 -2.84 -20.92
CA ARG A 286 36.47 -3.14 -22.13
C ARG A 286 35.60 -3.68 -23.27
N ASP A 287 34.60 -4.49 -22.93
CA ASP A 287 33.65 -5.06 -23.90
C ASP A 287 32.56 -4.05 -24.34
N GLU A 288 32.60 -2.82 -23.81
CA GLU A 288 31.65 -1.74 -24.10
C GLU A 288 30.18 -2.12 -23.90
N LEU A 289 29.91 -2.86 -22.82
CA LEU A 289 28.57 -3.39 -22.53
C LEU A 289 27.54 -2.31 -22.17
N TRP A 290 27.90 -1.03 -22.12
CA TRP A 290 26.93 0.07 -22.02
C TRP A 290 26.15 0.27 -23.33
N ILE A 291 26.63 -0.27 -24.45
CA ILE A 291 25.94 -0.24 -25.74
C ILE A 291 24.94 -1.41 -25.80
N PRO A 292 23.62 -1.16 -25.96
CA PRO A 292 22.60 -2.22 -25.89
C PRO A 292 22.79 -3.37 -26.89
N GLU A 293 23.33 -3.10 -28.07
CA GLU A 293 23.58 -4.11 -29.09
C GLU A 293 24.70 -5.06 -28.70
N LYS A 294 25.83 -4.52 -28.21
CA LYS A 294 26.96 -5.31 -27.71
C LYS A 294 26.55 -6.15 -26.51
N PHE A 295 25.75 -5.58 -25.60
CA PHE A 295 25.22 -6.31 -24.46
C PHE A 295 24.35 -7.50 -24.85
N LYS A 296 23.48 -7.35 -25.87
CA LYS A 296 22.64 -8.47 -26.35
C LYS A 296 23.50 -9.62 -26.89
N VAL A 297 24.52 -9.31 -27.69
CA VAL A 297 25.44 -10.32 -28.24
C VAL A 297 26.22 -11.00 -27.12
N TRP A 298 26.76 -10.21 -26.17
CA TRP A 298 27.46 -10.75 -25.00
C TRP A 298 26.57 -11.66 -24.16
N LYS A 299 25.33 -11.25 -23.91
CA LYS A 299 24.36 -12.03 -23.13
C LYS A 299 24.03 -13.35 -23.79
N GLN A 300 23.78 -13.35 -25.11
CA GLN A 300 23.56 -14.58 -25.88
C GLN A 300 24.77 -15.52 -25.78
N ARG A 301 25.99 -14.99 -25.95
CA ARG A 301 27.22 -15.77 -25.80
C ARG A 301 27.33 -16.40 -24.42
N GLN A 302 27.05 -15.65 -23.34
CA GLN A 302 27.09 -16.19 -21.99
C GLN A 302 26.03 -17.27 -21.74
N GLU A 303 24.82 -17.09 -22.28
CA GLU A 303 23.76 -18.11 -22.22
C GLU A 303 24.16 -19.39 -22.96
N ASP A 304 24.79 -19.27 -24.13
CA ASP A 304 25.21 -20.41 -24.92
C ASP A 304 26.42 -21.13 -24.32
N GLU A 305 27.39 -20.40 -23.76
CA GLU A 305 28.49 -20.98 -22.97
C GLU A 305 27.97 -21.73 -21.72
N MET A 306 26.99 -21.16 -21.02
CA MET A 306 26.32 -21.81 -19.90
C MET A 306 25.57 -23.08 -20.33
N LYS A 307 24.82 -23.03 -21.45
CA LYS A 307 24.13 -24.20 -22.02
C LYS A 307 25.12 -25.28 -22.44
N ALA A 308 26.26 -24.92 -23.04
CA ALA A 308 27.31 -25.86 -23.43
C ALA A 308 27.92 -26.55 -22.19
N LYS A 309 28.32 -25.78 -21.16
CA LYS A 309 28.82 -26.32 -19.88
C LYS A 309 27.81 -27.25 -19.20
N LEU A 310 26.53 -26.86 -19.20
CA LEU A 310 25.44 -27.71 -18.71
C LEU A 310 25.37 -28.99 -19.54
N ALA A 311 25.34 -28.89 -20.87
CA ALA A 311 25.29 -30.02 -21.79
C ALA A 311 26.46 -30.99 -21.63
N GLU A 312 27.65 -30.50 -21.28
CA GLU A 312 28.83 -31.31 -21.00
C GLU A 312 28.77 -32.01 -19.63
N SER A 313 28.14 -31.37 -18.63
CA SER A 313 28.09 -31.89 -17.27
C SER A 313 27.40 -33.26 -17.18
N ALA A 314 28.07 -34.23 -16.56
CA ALA A 314 27.56 -35.59 -16.41
C ALA A 314 26.20 -35.63 -15.66
N ARG A 315 26.04 -34.75 -14.65
CA ARG A 315 24.82 -34.61 -13.86
C ARG A 315 23.63 -34.16 -14.72
N TYR A 316 23.82 -33.19 -15.61
CA TYR A 316 22.75 -32.74 -16.51
C TYR A 316 22.46 -33.77 -17.60
N LYS A 317 23.48 -34.46 -18.14
CA LYS A 317 23.28 -35.60 -19.07
C LYS A 317 22.49 -36.75 -18.43
N SER A 318 22.70 -37.01 -17.14
CA SER A 318 21.95 -38.00 -16.36
C SER A 318 20.51 -37.53 -16.10
N TYR A 319 20.32 -36.29 -15.64
CA TYR A 319 19.00 -35.69 -15.45
C TYR A 319 18.17 -35.68 -16.74
N ARG A 320 18.78 -35.31 -17.88
CA ARG A 320 18.12 -35.32 -19.19
C ARG A 320 17.69 -36.73 -19.60
N ARG A 321 18.51 -37.76 -19.33
CA ARG A 321 18.15 -39.17 -19.57
C ARG A 321 17.01 -39.63 -18.66
N TYR A 322 17.01 -39.23 -17.39
CA TYR A 322 15.92 -39.50 -16.45
C TYR A 322 14.62 -38.86 -16.92
N MET A 323 14.61 -37.56 -17.25
CA MET A 323 13.43 -36.84 -17.73
C MET A 323 12.87 -37.41 -19.04
N LYS A 324 13.72 -37.99 -19.90
CA LYS A 324 13.28 -38.69 -21.13
C LYS A 324 12.59 -40.03 -20.83
N ASN A 325 12.95 -40.68 -19.72
CA ASN A 325 12.49 -42.03 -19.39
C ASN A 325 11.42 -42.08 -18.27
N HIS A 326 11.29 -41.03 -17.46
CA HIS A 326 10.42 -40.96 -16.27
C HIS A 326 9.84 -39.55 -16.04
N GLY A 327 9.90 -38.66 -17.04
CA GLY A 327 9.39 -37.30 -16.91
C GLY A 327 7.86 -37.25 -16.94
N PRO A 328 7.24 -36.23 -16.33
CA PRO A 328 5.78 -36.08 -16.32
C PRO A 328 5.28 -35.89 -17.75
N GLY A 329 4.50 -36.86 -18.24
CA GLY A 329 4.03 -36.93 -19.63
C GLY A 329 4.30 -38.27 -20.32
N GLN A 330 4.99 -39.20 -19.65
CA GLN A 330 5.21 -40.56 -20.15
C GLN A 330 4.22 -41.52 -19.47
N ILE A 331 3.27 -42.06 -20.24
CA ILE A 331 2.41 -43.17 -19.77
C ILE A 331 3.29 -44.41 -19.75
N THR A 332 3.69 -44.85 -18.57
CA THR A 332 4.33 -46.16 -18.36
C THR A 332 3.26 -47.25 -18.36
N PHE A 333 3.58 -48.45 -18.84
CA PHE A 333 2.65 -49.60 -18.86
C PHE A 333 2.17 -50.07 -17.47
N GLU A 334 2.61 -49.41 -16.39
CA GLU A 334 2.25 -49.69 -15.00
C GLU A 334 1.15 -48.75 -14.45
N ASP A 335 0.69 -47.76 -15.22
CA ASP A 335 -0.55 -46.99 -15.00
C ASP A 335 -1.63 -47.48 -15.98
#